data_AF-A0A973Z280-F1
#
_entry.id   AF-A0A973Z280-F1
#
_cell.length_a   1.000
_cell.length_b   1.000
_cell.length_c   1.000
_cell.angle_alpha   90.00
_cell.angle_beta   90.00
_cell.angle_gamma   90.00
#
_symmetry.space_group_name_H-M   'P 1'
#
loop_
_entity.id
_entity.type
_entity.pdbx_description
1 polymer ?
#
loop_
_entity_poly.entity_id
_entity_poly.type
_entity_poly.pdbx_seq_one_letter_code
_entity_poly.pdbx_strand_id
1 'polypeptide(L)' 'MTVRVAAVDLGATSGRVMVGTVGESRIVLEEAHRFPNGPVRVAGRRKSTLHWDVL' A
#
# COMPACT_ATOMS: atom_id res chain seq x y z
N MET A 1 -19.12 19.50 5.86
CA MET A 1 -17.66 19.75 5.58
C MET A 1 -17.07 18.53 4.87
N THR A 2 -15.97 18.64 4.11
CA THR A 2 -15.30 17.47 3.51
C THR A 2 -13.84 17.40 3.91
N VAL A 3 -13.32 16.18 4.13
CA VAL A 3 -11.90 15.92 4.39
C VAL A 3 -11.32 15.08 3.25
N ARG A 4 -10.08 15.37 2.86
CA ARG A 4 -9.34 14.58 1.88
C ARG A 4 -8.27 13.76 2.59
N VAL A 5 -8.31 12.45 2.39
CA VAL A 5 -7.39 11.49 3.02
C VAL A 5 -6.73 10.61 1.96
N ALA A 6 -5.54 10.12 2.27
CA ALA A 6 -4.89 9.05 1.53
C ALA A 6 -4.87 7.78 2.37
N ALA A 7 -5.31 6.67 1.79
CA ALA A 7 -5.20 5.34 2.38
C ALA A 7 -4.18 4.53 1.59
N VAL A 8 -3.18 3.98 2.28
CA VAL A 8 -2.13 3.15 1.69
C VAL A 8 -2.32 1.72 2.17
N ASP A 9 -2.50 0.81 1.21
CA ASP A 9 -2.52 -0.64 1.47
C ASP A 9 -1.20 -1.25 1.01
N LEU A 10 -0.50 -1.91 1.95
CA LEU A 10 0.79 -2.58 1.74
C LEU A 10 0.59 -4.09 1.64
N GLY A 11 -0.24 -4.51 0.68
CA GLY A 11 -0.52 -5.92 0.43
C GLY A 11 0.76 -6.73 0.13
N ALA A 12 0.72 -8.03 0.40
CA ALA A 12 1.91 -8.89 0.39
C ALA A 12 2.71 -8.92 -0.93
N THR A 13 2.04 -8.71 -2.08
CA THR A 13 2.68 -8.74 -3.41
C THR A 13 2.58 -7.40 -4.14
N SER A 14 1.58 -6.59 -3.78
CA SER A 14 1.27 -5.32 -4.42
C SER A 14 0.59 -4.42 -3.41
N GLY A 15 0.83 -3.11 -3.53
CA GLY A 15 0.11 -2.10 -2.79
C GLY A 15 -0.70 -1.18 -3.67
N ARG A 16 -1.53 -0.35 -3.03
CA ARG A 16 -2.26 0.74 -3.69
C ARG A 16 -2.36 1.95 -2.77
N VAL A 17 -2.49 3.11 -3.39
CA VAL A 17 -2.85 4.36 -2.74
C VAL A 17 -4.23 4.78 -3.26
N MET A 18 -5.18 4.91 -2.35
CA MET A 18 -6.51 5.45 -2.63
C MET A 18 -6.62 6.84 -2.03
N VAL A 19 -7.11 7.80 -2.82
CA VAL A 19 -7.52 9.10 -2.29
C VAL A 19 -9.02 9.07 -2.05
N GLY A 20 -9.43 9.41 -0.83
CA GLY A 20 -10.82 9.54 -0.44
C GLY A 20 -11.19 10.98 -0.15
N THR A 21 -12.24 11.48 -0.78
CA THR A 21 -12.93 12.70 -0.35
C THR A 21 -14.15 12.28 0.46
N VAL A 22 -14.11 12.50 1.77
CA VAL A 22 -15.11 12.06 2.74
C VAL A 22 -15.98 13.26 3.11
N GLY A 23 -17.26 13.20 2.75
CA GLY A 23 -18.31 14.11 3.22
C GLY A 23 -19.25 13.42 4.21
N GLU A 24 -20.28 14.14 4.66
CA GLU A 24 -21.19 13.67 5.72
C GLU A 24 -21.97 12.39 5.38
N SER A 25 -22.33 12.20 4.11
CA SER A 25 -23.14 11.04 3.65
C SER A 25 -22.55 10.32 2.45
N ARG A 26 -21.37 10.74 1.97
CA ARG A 26 -20.76 10.20 0.76
C ARG A 26 -19.24 10.16 0.87
N ILE A 27 -18.68 9.09 0.32
CA ILE A 27 -17.25 8.97 0.05
C ILE A 27 -17.08 8.83 -1.46
N VAL A 28 -16.16 9.60 -2.03
CA VAL A 28 -15.67 9.42 -3.41
C VAL A 28 -14.25 8.91 -3.34
N LEU A 29 -13.97 7.81 -4.05
CA LEU A 29 -12.68 7.14 -4.06
C LEU A 29 -12.05 7.23 -5.45
N GLU A 30 -10.75 7.48 -5.47
CA GLU A 30 -9.90 7.45 -6.66
C GLU A 30 -8.67 6.59 -6.37
N GLU A 31 -8.34 5.65 -7.26
CA GLU A 31 -7.06 4.94 -7.20
C GLU A 31 -5.99 5.87 -7.75
N ALA A 32 -5.18 6.45 -6.86
CA ALA A 32 -4.13 7.37 -7.24
C ALA A 32 -2.88 6.62 -7.73
N HIS A 33 -2.61 5.44 -7.17
CA HIS A 33 -1.48 4.63 -7.59
C HIS A 33 -1.63 3.15 -7.23
N ARG A 34 -1.03 2.30 -8.04
CA ARG A 34 -0.84 0.87 -7.77
C ARG A 34 0.62 0.52 -8.02
N PHE A 35 1.22 -0.17 -7.07
CA PHE A 35 2.66 -0.47 -7.08
C PHE A 35 2.95 -1.93 -6.71
N PRO A 36 4.05 -2.51 -7.20
CA PRO A 36 4.55 -3.78 -6.71
C PRO A 36 5.04 -3.65 -5.26
N ASN A 37 4.75 -4.64 -4.42
CA ASN A 37 5.17 -4.69 -3.01
C ASN A 37 5.60 -6.13 -2.65
N GLY A 38 6.16 -6.85 -3.62
CA GLY A 38 6.62 -8.23 -3.40
C GLY A 38 7.83 -8.26 -2.48
N PRO A 39 7.97 -9.29 -1.63
CA PRO A 39 9.13 -9.42 -0.76
C PRO A 39 10.39 -9.72 -1.57
N VAL A 40 11.51 -9.17 -1.13
CA VAL A 40 12.85 -9.45 -1.67
C VAL A 40 13.48 -10.65 -0.96
N ARG A 41 14.29 -11.41 -1.69
CA ARG A 41 15.07 -12.52 -1.12
C ARG A 41 16.36 -11.98 -0.49
N VAL A 42 16.57 -12.30 0.78
CA VAL A 42 17.79 -11.96 1.52
C VAL A 42 18.58 -13.24 1.79
N ALA A 43 19.88 -13.23 1.48
CA ALA A 43 20.76 -14.36 1.76
C ALA A 43 21.00 -14.50 3.27
N GLY A 44 20.62 -15.64 3.86
CA GLY A 44 20.90 -15.98 5.25
C GLY A 44 22.00 -17.03 5.35
N ARG A 45 22.64 -17.15 6.54
CA ARG A 45 23.79 -18.06 6.77
C ARG A 45 23.49 -19.55 6.53
N ARG A 46 22.23 -19.98 6.64
CA ARG A 46 21.81 -21.38 6.44
C ARG A 46 20.71 -21.56 5.39
N LYS A 47 19.87 -20.54 5.18
CA LYS A 47 18.80 -20.51 4.17
C LYS A 47 18.48 -19.07 3.79
N SER A 48 17.97 -18.85 2.57
CA SER A 48 17.39 -17.57 2.18
C SER A 48 16.10 -17.29 2.95
N THR A 49 15.84 -16.01 3.24
CA THR A 49 14.59 -15.51 3.85
C THR A 49 13.94 -14.48 2.93
N LEU A 50 12.66 -14.21 3.16
CA LEU A 50 11.90 -13.18 2.45
C LEU A 50 11.63 -12.01 3.40
N HIS A 51 11.88 -10.79 2.92
CA HIS A 51 11.61 -9.55 3.65
C HIS A 51 10.88 -8.57 2.73
N TRP A 52 9.95 -7.80 3.27
CA TRP A 52 9.46 -6.62 2.56
C TRP A 52 10.52 -5.54 2.64
N ASP A 53 10.97 -5.09 1.48
CA ASP A 53 11.84 -3.93 1.37
C ASP A 53 10.96 -2.68 1.47
N VAL A 54 11.19 -1.87 2.50
CA VAL A 54 10.41 -0.64 2.77
C VAL A 54 11.26 0.62 2.51
N LEU A 55 12.42 0.46 1.87
CA LEU A 55 13.40 1.51 1.56
C LEU A 55 13.39 1.90 0.09
#